data_AF-A0A0X7K1L8-F1
#
_entry.id   AF-A0A0X7K1L8-F1
#
_cell.length_a   1.000
_cell.length_b   1.000
_cell.length_c   1.000
_cell.angle_alpha   90.00
_cell.angle_beta   90.00
_cell.angle_gamma   90.00
#
_symmetry.space_group_name_H-M   'P 1'
#
loop_
_entity.id
_entity.type
_entity.pdbx_description
1 polymer ?
#
loop_
_entity_poly.entity_id
_entity_poly.type
_entity_poly.pdbx_seq_one_letter_code
_entity_poly.pdbx_strand_id
1 'polypeptide(L)'
;MNDVIKQFDILCDVAVAAFSEKLEISYEMTLLNILEFVKKNPGYREDFIDRFKMMLTSGNSPFEAVAFCMRELQWPEIKEFVILNMNPSENPRSEALRSTLIAYDELWPDADLYSYYRMD
;
A
#
# COMPACT_ATOMS: atom_id res chain seq x y z
N MET A 1 -19.97 -4.55 -13.10
CA MET A 1 -18.83 -3.90 -12.43
C MET A 1 -19.39 -2.83 -11.52
N ASN A 2 -19.13 -2.93 -10.21
CA ASN A 2 -19.67 -2.03 -9.20
C ASN A 2 -19.18 -0.59 -9.44
N ASP A 3 -20.06 0.40 -9.30
CA ASP A 3 -19.72 1.81 -9.56
C ASP A 3 -18.67 2.36 -8.58
N VAL A 4 -18.60 1.82 -7.35
CA VAL A 4 -17.55 2.16 -6.38
C VAL A 4 -16.18 1.68 -6.85
N ILE A 5 -16.10 0.46 -7.40
CA ILE A 5 -14.83 -0.10 -7.89
C ILE A 5 -14.37 0.61 -9.17
N LYS A 6 -15.29 1.02 -10.04
CA LYS A 6 -14.96 1.90 -11.18
C LYS A 6 -14.34 3.21 -10.72
N GLN A 7 -14.91 3.85 -9.71
CA GLN A 7 -14.40 5.11 -9.18
C GLN A 7 -13.02 4.93 -8.53
N PHE A 8 -12.83 3.82 -7.81
CA PHE A 8 -11.51 3.46 -7.29
C PHE A 8 -10.47 3.30 -8.41
N ASP A 9 -10.79 2.54 -9.46
CA ASP A 9 -9.90 2.32 -10.59
C ASP A 9 -9.50 3.66 -11.25
N ILE A 10 -10.46 4.60 -11.41
CA ILE A 10 -10.20 5.95 -11.93
C ILE A 10 -9.23 6.73 -11.03
N LEU A 11 -9.39 6.66 -9.70
CA LEU A 11 -8.48 7.34 -8.77
C LEU A 11 -7.06 6.77 -8.86
N CYS A 12 -6.92 5.45 -9.03
CA CYS A 12 -5.63 4.82 -9.28
C CYS A 12 -4.99 5.28 -10.59
N ASP A 13 -5.77 5.37 -11.68
CA ASP A 13 -5.28 5.87 -12.97
C ASP A 13 -4.79 7.33 -12.86
N VAL A 14 -5.51 8.17 -12.12
CA VAL A 14 -5.10 9.56 -11.85
C VAL A 14 -3.79 9.60 -11.06
N ALA A 15 -3.61 8.73 -10.06
CA ALA A 15 -2.37 8.65 -9.30
C ALA A 15 -1.18 8.21 -10.17
N VAL A 16 -1.37 7.23 -11.06
CA VAL A 16 -0.36 6.81 -12.05
C VAL A 16 0.05 7.98 -12.96
N ALA A 17 -0.92 8.75 -13.43
CA ALA A 17 -0.66 9.92 -14.27
C ALA A 17 0.08 11.03 -13.52
N ALA A 18 -0.31 11.31 -12.27
CA ALA A 18 0.34 12.30 -11.42
C ALA A 18 1.78 11.90 -11.03
N PHE A 19 2.04 10.61 -10.81
CA PHE A 19 3.38 10.08 -10.57
C PHE A 19 4.33 10.36 -11.75
N SER A 20 3.81 10.34 -12.97
CA SER A 20 4.58 10.67 -14.18
C SER A 20 4.73 12.18 -14.42
N GLU A 21 4.35 13.02 -13.45
CA GLU A 21 4.32 14.50 -13.54
C GLU A 21 3.48 15.02 -14.72
N LYS A 22 2.52 14.23 -15.21
CA LYS A 22 1.67 14.59 -16.37
C LYS A 22 0.46 15.44 -16.00
N LEU A 23 0.25 15.72 -14.72
CA LEU A 23 -0.91 16.43 -14.21
C LEU A 23 -0.51 17.55 -13.27
N GLU A 24 -1.36 18.58 -13.16
CA GLU A 24 -1.18 19.70 -12.21
C GLU A 24 -1.44 19.31 -10.75
N ILE A 25 -2.13 18.18 -10.51
CA ILE A 25 -2.36 17.67 -9.15
C ILE A 25 -1.11 16.97 -8.62
N SER A 26 -0.75 17.25 -7.36
CA SER A 26 0.39 16.58 -6.73
C SER A 26 0.12 15.10 -6.53
N TYR A 27 1.16 14.28 -6.68
CA TYR A 27 1.05 12.84 -6.46
C TYR A 27 0.51 12.52 -5.06
N GLU A 28 1.01 13.18 -4.02
CA GLU A 28 0.53 13.02 -2.65
C GLU A 28 -0.99 13.24 -2.51
N MET A 29 -1.55 14.27 -3.16
CA MET A 29 -2.98 14.54 -3.11
C MET A 29 -3.80 13.41 -3.74
N THR A 30 -3.29 12.80 -4.80
CA THR A 30 -3.95 11.62 -5.41
C THR A 30 -3.94 10.41 -4.48
N LEU A 31 -2.87 10.20 -3.72
CA LEU A 31 -2.77 9.12 -2.74
C LEU A 31 -3.75 9.32 -1.57
N LEU A 32 -3.88 10.55 -1.08
CA LEU A 32 -4.87 10.92 -0.06
C LEU A 32 -6.30 10.65 -0.55
N ASN A 33 -6.61 11.02 -1.80
CA ASN A 33 -7.94 10.78 -2.37
C ASN A 33 -8.28 9.29 -2.43
N ILE A 34 -7.34 8.42 -2.79
CA ILE A 34 -7.53 6.96 -2.77
C ILE A 34 -7.82 6.48 -1.35
N LEU A 35 -7.01 6.88 -0.38
CA LEU A 35 -7.17 6.47 1.01
C LEU A 35 -8.52 6.92 1.60
N GLU A 36 -8.90 8.19 1.39
CA GLU A 36 -10.19 8.71 1.83
C GLU A 36 -11.35 7.97 1.18
N PHE A 37 -11.24 7.66 -0.12
CA PHE A 37 -12.26 6.94 -0.85
C PHE A 37 -12.47 5.53 -0.27
N VAL A 38 -11.39 4.81 0.02
CA VAL A 38 -11.46 3.48 0.64
C VAL A 38 -12.10 3.56 2.04
N LYS A 39 -11.70 4.54 2.86
CA LYS A 39 -12.26 4.74 4.21
C LYS A 39 -13.75 5.10 4.20
N LYS A 40 -14.22 5.84 3.18
CA LYS A 40 -15.64 6.20 3.00
C LYS A 40 -16.50 5.04 2.52
N ASN A 41 -15.91 3.94 2.04
CA ASN A 41 -16.61 2.81 1.44
C ASN A 41 -16.24 1.45 2.10
N PRO A 42 -16.38 1.29 3.44
CA PRO A 42 -15.89 0.10 4.14
C PRO A 42 -16.56 -1.22 3.72
N GLY A 43 -17.78 -1.16 3.18
CA GLY A 43 -18.50 -2.33 2.67
C GLY A 43 -17.86 -2.99 1.44
N TYR A 44 -16.85 -2.34 0.84
CA TYR A 44 -16.14 -2.80 -0.36
C TYR A 44 -14.70 -3.28 -0.05
N ARG A 45 -14.40 -3.56 1.21
CA ARG A 45 -13.06 -3.96 1.66
C ARG A 45 -12.46 -5.11 0.85
N GLU A 46 -13.22 -6.18 0.62
CA GLU A 46 -12.73 -7.36 -0.11
C GLU A 46 -12.37 -7.00 -1.56
N ASP A 47 -13.23 -6.26 -2.24
CA ASP A 47 -12.96 -5.78 -3.61
C ASP A 47 -11.71 -4.88 -3.65
N PHE A 48 -11.52 -3.99 -2.67
CA PHE A 48 -10.31 -3.16 -2.58
C PHE A 48 -9.05 -3.99 -2.33
N ILE A 49 -9.13 -5.02 -1.49
CA ILE A 49 -8.01 -5.94 -1.26
C ILE A 49 -7.60 -6.59 -2.58
N ASP A 50 -8.55 -7.08 -3.36
CA ASP A 50 -8.26 -7.71 -4.64
C ASP A 50 -7.65 -6.73 -5.64
N ARG A 51 -8.14 -5.48 -5.68
CA ARG A 51 -7.53 -4.42 -6.50
C ARG A 51 -6.11 -4.09 -6.08
N PHE A 52 -5.84 -3.95 -4.79
CA PHE A 52 -4.48 -3.71 -4.31
C PHE A 52 -3.53 -4.87 -4.66
N LYS A 53 -3.98 -6.12 -4.54
CA LYS A 53 -3.19 -7.29 -4.98
C LYS A 53 -2.92 -7.26 -6.50
N MET A 54 -3.91 -6.88 -7.31
CA MET A 54 -3.74 -6.69 -8.75
C MET A 54 -2.72 -5.59 -9.07
N MET A 55 -2.74 -4.47 -8.34
CA MET A 55 -1.75 -3.40 -8.49
C MET A 55 -0.33 -3.92 -8.23
N LEU A 56 -0.14 -4.71 -7.17
CA LEU A 56 1.18 -5.25 -6.81
C LEU A 56 1.74 -6.26 -7.83
N THR A 57 0.87 -6.94 -8.57
CA THR A 57 1.26 -7.99 -9.54
C THR A 57 1.38 -7.48 -10.98
N SER A 58 0.73 -6.36 -11.32
CA SER A 58 0.64 -5.84 -12.70
C SER A 58 1.90 -5.13 -13.22
N GLY A 59 2.96 -5.00 -12.42
CA GLY A 59 4.29 -4.50 -12.82
C GLY A 59 4.39 -3.00 -13.15
N ASN A 60 3.28 -2.37 -13.55
CA ASN A 60 3.18 -0.96 -13.95
C ASN A 60 2.41 -0.07 -12.95
N SER A 61 1.82 -0.65 -11.91
CA SER A 61 1.12 0.13 -10.89
C SER A 61 2.08 0.62 -9.80
N PRO A 62 1.93 1.86 -9.32
CA PRO A 62 2.76 2.39 -8.25
C PRO A 62 2.52 1.63 -6.95
N PHE A 63 3.59 1.04 -6.39
CA PHE A 63 3.54 0.36 -5.10
C PHE A 63 3.31 1.37 -3.96
N GLU A 64 3.68 2.62 -4.19
CA GLU A 64 3.55 3.73 -3.25
C GLU A 64 2.08 3.98 -2.90
N ALA A 65 1.13 3.76 -3.82
CA ALA A 65 -0.29 3.89 -3.50
C ALA A 65 -0.76 2.84 -2.48
N VAL A 66 -0.30 1.59 -2.64
CA VAL A 66 -0.59 0.51 -1.69
C VAL A 66 0.09 0.80 -0.35
N ALA A 67 1.39 1.13 -0.36
CA ALA A 67 2.15 1.47 0.83
C ALA A 67 1.53 2.64 1.60
N PHE A 68 1.12 3.70 0.88
CA PHE A 68 0.49 4.88 1.45
C PHE A 68 -0.80 4.53 2.18
N CYS A 69 -1.67 3.75 1.54
CA CYS A 69 -2.95 3.36 2.13
C CYS A 69 -2.77 2.44 3.35
N MET A 70 -1.83 1.49 3.28
CA MET A 70 -1.62 0.54 4.36
C MET A 70 -1.05 1.17 5.65
N ARG A 71 -0.47 2.37 5.59
CA ARG A 71 -0.08 3.14 6.80
C ARG A 71 -1.24 3.37 7.76
N GLU A 72 -2.43 3.61 7.22
CA GLU A 72 -3.62 3.82 8.04
C GLU A 72 -4.53 2.58 8.09
N LEU A 73 -4.67 1.85 6.98
CA LEU A 73 -5.61 0.74 6.90
C LEU A 73 -5.10 -0.54 7.56
N GLN A 74 -3.78 -0.78 7.49
CA GLN A 74 -3.10 -1.92 8.13
C GLN A 74 -3.77 -3.28 7.86
N TRP A 75 -4.22 -3.53 6.63
CA TRP A 75 -4.92 -4.79 6.31
C TRP A 75 -3.94 -5.97 6.24
N PRO A 76 -4.10 -6.99 7.11
CA PRO A 76 -3.17 -8.12 7.18
C PRO A 76 -3.12 -8.92 5.88
N GLU A 77 -4.22 -8.99 5.13
CA GLU A 77 -4.31 -9.73 3.86
C GLU A 77 -3.38 -9.15 2.78
N ILE A 78 -3.11 -7.84 2.81
CA ILE A 78 -2.16 -7.20 1.90
C ILE A 78 -0.73 -7.47 2.37
N LYS A 79 -0.47 -7.38 3.68
CA LYS A 79 0.83 -7.70 4.27
C LYS A 79 1.25 -9.13 3.98
N GLU A 80 0.38 -10.09 4.28
CA GLU A 80 0.61 -11.52 4.01
C GLU A 80 0.83 -11.77 2.52
N PHE A 81 0.04 -11.14 1.67
CA PHE A 81 0.21 -11.24 0.21
C PHE A 81 1.60 -10.79 -0.24
N VAL A 82 2.07 -9.63 0.24
CA VAL A 82 3.41 -9.11 -0.08
C VAL A 82 4.49 -10.05 0.42
N ILE A 83 4.40 -10.54 1.66
CA ILE A 83 5.40 -11.44 2.25
C ILE A 83 5.51 -12.76 1.48
N LEU A 84 4.38 -13.32 1.03
CA LEU A 84 4.35 -14.63 0.38
C LEU A 84 4.68 -14.57 -1.12
N ASN A 85 4.31 -13.50 -1.80
CA ASN A 85 4.31 -13.47 -3.27
C ASN A 85 5.34 -12.52 -3.87
N MET A 86 5.96 -11.64 -3.07
CA MET A 86 6.91 -10.66 -3.59
C MET A 86 8.31 -10.96 -3.08
N ASN A 87 9.21 -11.24 -4.00
CA ASN A 87 10.62 -11.48 -3.70
C ASN A 87 11.43 -10.18 -3.90
N PRO A 88 12.01 -9.61 -2.84
CA PRO A 88 12.87 -8.41 -2.94
C PRO A 88 14.03 -8.56 -3.92
N SER A 89 14.56 -9.78 -4.07
CA SER A 89 15.65 -10.06 -5.02
C SER A 89 15.23 -9.94 -6.49
N GLU A 90 13.93 -10.05 -6.78
CA GLU A 90 13.39 -9.95 -8.14
C GLU A 90 12.91 -8.53 -8.47
N ASN A 91 12.41 -7.80 -7.47
CA ASN A 91 12.01 -6.40 -7.63
C ASN A 91 12.38 -5.60 -6.37
N PRO A 92 13.40 -4.73 -6.43
CA PRO A 92 13.83 -3.90 -5.30
C PRO A 92 12.73 -2.99 -4.73
N ARG A 93 11.72 -2.61 -5.52
CA ARG A 93 10.57 -1.83 -5.04
C ARG A 93 9.73 -2.62 -4.03
N SER A 94 9.77 -3.95 -4.10
CA SER A 94 9.11 -4.84 -3.15
C SER A 94 9.72 -4.73 -1.76
N GLU A 95 11.02 -4.41 -1.65
CA GLU A 95 11.68 -4.27 -0.34
C GLU A 95 11.19 -3.05 0.42
N ALA A 96 11.04 -1.92 -0.28
CA ALA A 96 10.49 -0.70 0.32
C ALA A 96 9.04 -0.89 0.79
N LEU A 97 8.22 -1.57 -0.02
CA LEU A 97 6.85 -1.94 0.35
C LEU A 97 6.84 -2.89 1.57
N ARG A 98 7.63 -3.97 1.52
CA ARG A 98 7.70 -4.97 2.60
C ARG A 98 8.17 -4.33 3.91
N SER A 99 9.20 -3.49 3.87
CA SER A 99 9.69 -2.73 5.02
C SER A 99 8.60 -1.84 5.61
N THR A 100 7.84 -1.14 4.75
CA THR A 100 6.74 -0.27 5.17
C THR A 100 5.61 -1.05 5.86
N LEU A 101 5.24 -2.23 5.34
CA LEU A 101 4.16 -3.04 5.91
C LEU A 101 4.57 -3.80 7.18
N ILE A 102 5.86 -4.12 7.35
CA ILE A 102 6.38 -4.75 8.56
C ILE A 102 6.62 -3.71 9.67
N ALA A 103 6.90 -2.45 9.32
CA ALA A 103 7.12 -1.39 10.30
C ALA A 103 5.90 -1.09 11.20
N TYR A 104 4.71 -1.59 10.87
CA TYR A 104 3.52 -1.48 11.73
C TYR A 104 3.47 -2.53 12.84
N ASP A 105 4.34 -3.56 12.81
CA ASP A 105 4.41 -4.52 13.92
C ASP A 105 5.06 -3.84 15.14
N GLU A 106 4.38 -3.91 16.29
CA GLU A 106 4.96 -3.52 17.58
C GLU A 106 6.18 -4.38 17.96
N LEU A 107 6.26 -5.59 17.38
CA LEU A 107 7.37 -6.51 17.53
C LEU A 107 8.45 -6.21 16.49
N TRP A 108 9.46 -5.46 16.90
CA TRP A 108 10.67 -5.32 16.09
C TRP A 108 11.41 -6.66 16.13
N PRO A 109 11.72 -7.29 14.97
CA PRO A 109 12.43 -8.57 14.94
C PRO A 109 13.75 -8.54 15.69
N ASP A 110 14.39 -7.37 15.70
CA ASP A 110 15.67 -7.09 16.35
C ASP A 110 15.50 -6.38 17.71
N ALA A 111 14.29 -6.36 18.29
CA ALA A 111 14.01 -5.69 19.56
C ALA A 111 14.88 -6.20 20.72
N ASP A 112 15.37 -7.42 20.60
CA ASP A 112 16.27 -8.10 21.52
C ASP A 112 17.70 -7.52 21.44
N LEU A 113 18.19 -7.11 20.26
CA LEU A 113 19.46 -6.40 20.11
C LEU A 113 19.50 -5.08 20.88
N TYR A 114 18.34 -4.45 21.05
CA TYR A 114 18.19 -3.18 21.78
C TYR A 114 17.78 -3.38 23.25
N SER A 115 17.66 -4.62 23.72
CA SER A 115 17.33 -4.91 25.12
C SER A 115 18.34 -4.32 26.11
N TYR A 116 19.61 -4.21 25.71
CA TYR A 116 20.69 -3.54 26.46
C TYR A 116 20.37 -2.09 26.86
N TYR A 117 19.60 -1.35 26.04
CA TYR A 117 19.25 0.04 26.30
C TYR A 117 17.95 0.21 27.09
N ARG A 118 17.23 -0.88 27.37
CA ARG A 118 16.13 -0.89 28.34
C ARG A 118 16.73 -0.97 29.74
N MET A 119 17.39 0.10 30.18
CA MET A 119 17.73 0.26 31.58
C MET A 119 16.50 0.80 32.32
N ASP A 120 16.22 0.24 33.50
CA ASP A 120 15.09 0.58 34.40
C ASP A 120 15.01 2.08 34.74
#